data_AF-A0A7W0WZ10-F1
#
_entry.id   AF-A0A7W0WZ10-F1
#
_cell.length_a   1.000
_cell.length_b   1.000
_cell.length_c   1.000
_cell.angle_alpha   90.00
_cell.angle_beta   90.00
_cell.angle_gamma   90.00
#
_symmetry.space_group_name_H-M   'P 1'
#
loop_
_entity.id
_entity.type
_entity.pdbx_description
1 polymer ?
#
loop_
_entity_poly.entity_id
_entity_poly.type
_entity_poly.pdbx_seq_one_letter_code
_entity_poly.pdbx_strand_id
1 'polypeptide(L)'
;MSSTNVAHWLFVLITRTPRAIKNRLADRKLRKLLRDTPTYPLGKLPENTLGRVTGAVRPLDKLIEAPLSGRLCVYYDISIEPQAGNGTTLRVLATEQDAIPFVLEADGHRAVVDPAHAQISAGIDHVVSSKEPTPRSLALLARYPWHGDGFVMCREAILGADEQITVVGAGVREADPDAPPTAGYRDAGQTRLRLTGAAKFPLLISDDVRSL
;
A
#
# COMPACT_ATOMS: atom_id res chain seq x y z
N MET A 1 -12.36 -48.62 -1.56
CA MET A 1 -11.64 -47.93 -0.46
C MET A 1 -10.60 -47.01 -1.08
N SER A 2 -10.62 -45.75 -0.63
CA SER A 2 -9.60 -44.70 -0.76
C SER A 2 -9.24 -44.10 -2.13
N SER A 3 -10.04 -43.08 -2.45
CA SER A 3 -9.64 -41.73 -2.89
C SER A 3 -8.17 -41.35 -2.70
N THR A 4 -7.53 -40.75 -3.72
CA THR A 4 -6.57 -39.65 -3.51
C THR A 4 -6.61 -38.71 -4.71
N ASN A 5 -7.36 -37.63 -4.53
CA ASN A 5 -7.53 -36.54 -5.48
C ASN A 5 -6.39 -35.54 -5.23
N VAL A 6 -5.40 -35.48 -6.12
CA VAL A 6 -4.28 -34.53 -6.01
C VAL A 6 -4.70 -33.25 -6.72
N ALA A 7 -5.25 -32.31 -5.96
CA ALA A 7 -5.59 -30.99 -6.43
C ALA A 7 -4.31 -30.21 -6.79
N HIS A 8 -4.12 -30.00 -8.09
CA HIS A 8 -3.08 -29.17 -8.66
C HIS A 8 -3.42 -27.69 -8.39
N TRP A 9 -2.87 -27.13 -7.32
CA TRP A 9 -2.95 -25.69 -7.08
C TRP A 9 -1.98 -24.96 -8.01
N LEU A 10 -2.52 -24.46 -9.13
CA LEU A 10 -1.84 -23.50 -9.98
C LEU A 10 -1.77 -22.17 -9.19
N PHE A 11 -0.64 -21.91 -8.52
CA PHE A 11 -0.31 -20.56 -8.07
C PHE A 11 -0.03 -19.72 -9.32
N VAL A 12 -1.04 -18.99 -9.77
CA VAL A 12 -0.90 -17.92 -10.74
C VAL A 12 -0.12 -16.79 -10.07
N LEU A 13 1.20 -16.85 -10.18
CA LEU A 13 2.09 -15.71 -9.96
C LEU A 13 1.85 -14.70 -11.09
N ILE A 14 0.77 -13.90 -10.99
CA ILE A 14 0.73 -12.64 -11.71
C ILE A 14 1.77 -11.77 -11.03
N THR A 15 2.98 -11.76 -11.59
CA THR A 15 3.99 -10.74 -11.29
C THR A 15 3.44 -9.40 -11.77
N ARG A 16 2.59 -8.76 -10.96
CA ARG A 16 2.25 -7.36 -11.10
C ARG A 16 3.55 -6.61 -10.88
N THR A 17 4.10 -6.04 -11.96
CA THR A 17 5.32 -5.25 -11.93
C THR A 17 5.22 -4.19 -10.83
N PRO A 18 6.00 -4.32 -9.74
CA PRO A 18 5.96 -3.33 -8.70
C PRO A 18 6.75 -2.11 -9.16
N ARG A 19 6.07 -0.98 -9.27
CA ARG A 19 6.68 0.32 -9.58
C ARG A 19 7.21 0.93 -8.28
N ALA A 20 8.10 0.22 -7.59
CA ALA A 20 8.76 0.69 -6.39
C ALA A 20 9.84 1.74 -6.74
N ILE A 21 9.77 2.86 -6.01
CA ILE A 21 10.80 3.85 -5.74
C ILE A 21 11.66 4.27 -6.95
N LYS A 22 11.11 5.21 -7.73
CA LYS A 22 11.95 6.27 -8.33
C LYS A 22 11.28 7.62 -8.15
N ASN A 23 11.82 8.38 -7.19
CA ASN A 23 12.35 9.73 -7.37
C ASN A 23 11.91 10.68 -6.25
N ARG A 24 12.87 11.31 -5.56
CA ARG A 24 12.64 12.59 -4.84
C ARG A 24 11.93 13.65 -5.71
N LEU A 25 12.03 13.55 -7.06
CA LEU A 25 11.29 14.36 -8.03
C LEU A 25 9.83 13.90 -8.27
N ALA A 26 9.55 12.59 -8.21
CA ALA A 26 8.19 12.06 -8.24
C ALA A 26 7.48 12.45 -6.94
N ASP A 27 8.18 12.39 -5.82
CA ASP A 27 7.76 12.93 -4.51
C ASP A 27 7.33 14.38 -4.60
N ARG A 28 8.09 15.25 -5.30
CA ARG A 28 7.70 16.66 -5.42
C ARG A 28 6.39 16.85 -6.19
N LYS A 29 6.21 16.14 -7.31
CA LYS A 29 4.96 16.20 -8.10
C LYS A 29 3.79 15.58 -7.35
N LEU A 30 4.03 14.46 -6.67
CA LEU A 30 3.08 13.76 -5.79
C LEU A 30 2.64 14.68 -4.66
N ARG A 31 3.57 15.21 -3.87
CA ARG A 31 3.30 16.17 -2.80
C ARG A 31 2.61 17.44 -3.31
N LYS A 32 2.95 17.91 -4.51
CA LYS A 32 2.22 19.04 -5.13
C LYS A 32 0.78 18.67 -5.43
N LEU A 33 0.53 17.51 -6.04
CA LEU A 33 -0.82 17.05 -6.32
C LEU A 33 -1.62 16.80 -5.03
N LEU A 34 -0.99 16.22 -4.01
CA LEU A 34 -1.57 16.06 -2.68
C LEU A 34 -1.97 17.40 -2.06
N ARG A 35 -1.16 18.46 -2.20
CA ARG A 35 -1.46 19.80 -1.68
C ARG A 35 -2.55 20.55 -2.46
N ASP A 36 -2.49 20.49 -3.78
CA ASP A 36 -3.35 21.27 -4.66
C ASP A 36 -4.76 20.63 -4.82
N THR A 37 -4.93 19.36 -4.44
CA THR A 37 -6.21 18.66 -4.55
C THR A 37 -7.19 19.08 -3.44
N PRO A 38 -8.45 19.44 -3.77
CA PRO A 38 -9.44 19.81 -2.76
C PRO A 38 -9.70 18.69 -1.75
N THR A 39 -9.79 19.06 -0.47
CA THR A 39 -10.15 18.12 0.61
C THR A 39 -11.66 17.97 0.70
N TYR A 40 -12.11 16.73 0.88
CA TYR A 40 -13.48 16.39 1.17
C TYR A 40 -13.56 15.54 2.45
N PRO A 41 -14.62 15.70 3.26
CA PRO A 41 -15.03 14.64 4.17
C PRO A 41 -15.31 13.37 3.37
N LEU A 42 -14.97 12.20 3.92
CA LEU A 42 -15.04 10.93 3.20
C LEU A 42 -16.43 10.65 2.60
N GLY A 43 -17.49 10.90 3.37
CA GLY A 43 -18.87 10.71 2.91
C GLY A 43 -19.34 11.72 1.85
N LYS A 44 -18.61 12.82 1.65
CA LYS A 44 -18.97 13.95 0.79
C LYS A 44 -18.13 14.05 -0.48
N LEU A 45 -17.17 13.14 -0.71
CA LEU A 45 -16.44 13.09 -1.98
C LEU A 45 -17.42 12.82 -3.13
N PRO A 46 -17.54 13.73 -4.13
CA PRO A 46 -18.39 13.49 -5.28
C PRO A 46 -17.81 12.38 -6.17
N GLU A 47 -18.68 11.63 -6.83
CA GLU A 47 -18.23 10.61 -7.78
C GLU A 47 -17.46 11.23 -8.95
N ASN A 48 -16.53 10.45 -9.50
CA ASN A 48 -15.74 10.83 -10.68
C ASN A 48 -15.00 12.18 -10.54
N THR A 49 -14.81 12.63 -9.31
CA THR A 49 -14.17 13.90 -8.97
C THR A 49 -12.90 13.60 -8.19
N LEU A 50 -11.78 14.16 -8.65
CA LEU A 50 -10.51 14.04 -7.94
C LEU A 50 -10.62 14.81 -6.62
N GLY A 51 -10.44 14.12 -5.51
CA GLY A 51 -10.47 14.73 -4.19
C GLY A 51 -9.52 14.04 -3.23
N ARG A 52 -9.24 14.76 -2.15
CA ARG A 52 -8.40 14.32 -1.05
C ARG A 52 -9.29 13.96 0.14
N VAL A 53 -9.09 12.78 0.70
CA VAL A 53 -9.75 12.30 1.90
C VAL A 53 -8.71 11.76 2.87
N THR A 54 -8.96 11.90 4.17
CA THR A 54 -8.08 11.37 5.23
C THR A 54 -8.90 10.48 6.13
N GLY A 55 -8.31 9.39 6.62
CA GLY A 55 -8.98 8.47 7.54
C GLY A 55 -8.06 7.39 8.09
N ALA A 56 -8.61 6.58 8.99
CA ALA A 56 -7.92 5.43 9.55
C ALA A 56 -7.97 4.24 8.59
N VAL A 57 -6.86 3.54 8.44
CA VAL A 57 -6.80 2.25 7.76
C VAL A 57 -7.49 1.18 8.60
N ARG A 58 -8.40 0.43 8.01
CA ARG A 58 -9.01 -0.77 8.57
C ARG A 58 -8.82 -1.94 7.61
N PRO A 59 -8.60 -3.16 8.11
CA PRO A 59 -8.55 -4.34 7.25
C PRO A 59 -9.89 -4.52 6.52
N LEU A 60 -9.83 -4.79 5.22
CA LEU A 60 -10.99 -5.30 4.48
C LEU A 60 -11.12 -6.82 4.69
N ASP A 61 -10.00 -7.53 4.48
CA ASP A 61 -9.88 -8.98 4.66
C ASP A 61 -8.73 -9.31 5.64
N LYS A 62 -7.81 -10.20 5.24
CA LYS A 62 -6.59 -10.54 5.98
C LYS A 62 -5.50 -9.49 5.77
N LEU A 63 -4.71 -9.22 6.81
CA LEU A 63 -3.48 -8.43 6.69
C LEU A 63 -2.35 -9.27 6.07
N ILE A 64 -1.38 -8.60 5.45
CA ILE A 64 -0.12 -9.20 4.99
C ILE A 64 0.99 -8.92 6.01
N GLU A 65 2.02 -9.76 6.00
CA GLU A 65 3.15 -9.65 6.92
C GLU A 65 4.34 -9.01 6.20
N ALA A 66 4.86 -7.90 6.75
CA ALA A 66 6.01 -7.19 6.20
C ALA A 66 7.29 -8.05 6.32
N PRO A 67 8.04 -8.33 5.24
CA PRO A 67 9.12 -9.31 5.26
C PRO A 67 10.29 -9.00 6.20
N LEU A 68 10.62 -7.73 6.43
CA LEU A 68 11.79 -7.33 7.22
C LEU A 68 11.45 -7.29 8.72
N SER A 69 10.36 -6.62 9.11
CA SER A 69 9.95 -6.47 10.51
C SER A 69 9.04 -7.59 11.02
N GLY A 70 8.24 -8.22 10.14
CA GLY A 70 7.17 -9.13 10.52
C GLY A 70 5.87 -8.45 10.96
N ARG A 71 5.74 -7.14 10.79
CA ARG A 71 4.55 -6.38 11.18
C ARG A 71 3.39 -6.66 10.23
N LEU A 72 2.19 -6.89 10.77
CA LEU A 72 0.97 -7.02 9.99
C LEU A 72 0.54 -5.65 9.43
N CYS A 73 0.22 -5.60 8.14
CA CYS A 73 -0.02 -4.37 7.40
C CYS A 73 -0.93 -4.59 6.18
N VAL A 74 -1.33 -3.47 5.54
CA VAL A 74 -2.05 -3.48 4.26
C VAL A 74 -1.13 -3.17 3.07
N TYR A 75 0.06 -2.66 3.35
CA TYR A 75 1.10 -2.36 2.38
C TYR A 75 2.47 -2.45 3.03
N TYR A 76 3.45 -2.95 2.28
CA TYR A 76 4.87 -2.74 2.57
C TYR A 76 5.64 -2.40 1.30
N ASP A 77 6.76 -1.69 1.47
CA ASP A 77 7.78 -1.46 0.44
C ASP A 77 9.16 -1.63 1.06
N ILE A 78 9.97 -2.47 0.43
CA ILE A 78 11.33 -2.78 0.84
C ILE A 78 12.29 -2.30 -0.23
N SER A 79 13.27 -1.49 0.16
CA SER A 79 14.46 -1.21 -0.65
C SER A 79 15.69 -1.91 -0.09
N ILE A 80 16.44 -2.57 -0.97
CA ILE A 80 17.70 -3.25 -0.66
C ILE A 80 18.80 -2.48 -1.37
N GLU A 81 19.64 -1.81 -0.61
CA GLU A 81 20.61 -0.82 -1.11
C GLU A 81 22.03 -1.21 -0.71
N PRO A 82 22.95 -1.46 -1.65
CA PRO A 82 24.35 -1.64 -1.31
C PRO A 82 24.96 -0.32 -0.84
N GLN A 83 25.74 -0.39 0.24
CA GLN A 83 26.55 0.71 0.74
C GLN A 83 28.02 0.42 0.47
N ALA A 84 28.67 1.31 -0.29
CA ALA A 84 30.12 1.27 -0.46
C ALA A 84 30.80 1.56 0.89
N GLY A 85 32.03 1.07 1.07
CA GLY A 85 32.81 1.25 2.31
C GLY A 85 33.05 2.72 2.73
N ASN A 86 32.83 3.67 1.81
CA ASN A 86 32.91 5.11 2.06
C ASN A 86 31.54 5.77 2.41
N GLY A 87 30.49 4.98 2.65
CA GLY A 87 29.14 5.48 2.95
C GLY A 87 28.36 6.02 1.73
N THR A 88 28.85 5.77 0.51
CA THR A 88 28.11 6.10 -0.71
C THR A 88 27.10 5.00 -1.01
N THR A 89 25.82 5.33 -1.02
CA THR A 89 24.77 4.43 -1.50
C THR A 89 24.96 4.16 -3.00
N LEU A 90 25.08 2.89 -3.37
CA LEU A 90 25.09 2.45 -4.75
C LEU A 90 23.66 2.37 -5.32
N ARG A 91 23.53 2.01 -6.59
CA ARG A 91 22.22 1.73 -7.20
C ARG A 91 21.48 0.66 -6.38
N VAL A 92 20.19 0.89 -6.11
CA VAL A 92 19.29 -0.07 -5.44
C VAL A 92 19.47 -1.45 -6.07
N LEU A 93 19.78 -2.45 -5.23
CA LEU A 93 19.99 -3.83 -5.64
C LEU A 93 18.66 -4.48 -6.02
N ALA A 94 17.66 -4.32 -5.17
CA ALA A 94 16.33 -4.86 -5.35
C ALA A 94 15.28 -4.04 -4.61
N THR A 95 14.04 -4.16 -5.06
CA THR A 95 12.86 -3.62 -4.38
C THR A 95 11.78 -4.69 -4.34
N GLU A 96 11.08 -4.81 -3.22
CA GLU A 96 9.95 -5.72 -3.04
C GLU A 96 8.81 -4.96 -2.38
N GLN A 97 7.61 -5.02 -2.94
CA GLN A 97 6.42 -4.39 -2.37
C GLN A 97 5.22 -5.31 -2.55
N ASP A 98 4.28 -5.23 -1.64
CA ASP A 98 2.96 -5.83 -1.79
C ASP A 98 1.89 -4.94 -1.14
N ALA A 99 0.68 -5.04 -1.64
CA ALA A 99 -0.44 -4.21 -1.21
C ALA A 99 -1.76 -4.98 -1.38
N ILE A 100 -2.63 -4.87 -0.38
CA ILE A 100 -3.96 -5.47 -0.39
C ILE A 100 -5.05 -4.41 -0.26
N PRO A 101 -6.26 -4.64 -0.80
CA PRO A 101 -7.38 -3.75 -0.56
C PRO A 101 -7.68 -3.58 0.93
N PHE A 102 -8.05 -2.38 1.32
CA PHE A 102 -8.35 -2.03 2.71
C PHE A 102 -9.49 -1.01 2.79
N VAL A 103 -9.99 -0.77 3.98
CA VAL A 103 -11.03 0.24 4.23
C VAL A 103 -10.40 1.49 4.82
N LEU A 104 -10.75 2.64 4.26
CA LEU A 104 -10.51 3.95 4.87
C LEU A 104 -11.75 4.35 5.66
N GLU A 105 -11.59 4.67 6.94
CA GLU A 105 -12.68 5.04 7.84
C GLU A 105 -12.48 6.45 8.39
N ALA A 106 -13.49 7.30 8.25
CA ALA A 106 -13.49 8.65 8.80
C ALA A 106 -14.93 9.13 9.04
N ASP A 107 -15.18 9.75 10.20
CA ASP A 107 -16.48 10.34 10.56
C ASP A 107 -17.67 9.40 10.38
N GLY A 108 -17.49 8.10 10.68
CA GLY A 108 -18.53 7.07 10.51
C GLY A 108 -18.80 6.65 9.06
N HIS A 109 -18.05 7.18 8.09
CA HIS A 109 -18.08 6.75 6.70
C HIS A 109 -16.94 5.78 6.40
N ARG A 110 -17.17 4.89 5.43
CA ARG A 110 -16.21 3.88 4.99
C ARG A 110 -16.02 3.96 3.48
N ALA A 111 -14.78 3.79 3.03
CA ALA A 111 -14.44 3.66 1.62
C ALA A 111 -13.47 2.50 1.40
N VAL A 112 -13.70 1.70 0.37
CA VAL A 112 -12.75 0.66 -0.05
C VAL A 112 -11.66 1.30 -0.90
N VAL A 113 -10.40 1.09 -0.52
CA VAL A 113 -9.22 1.54 -1.26
C VAL A 113 -8.59 0.32 -1.92
N ASP A 114 -8.44 0.38 -3.24
CA ASP A 114 -7.77 -0.65 -4.04
C ASP A 114 -6.38 -0.16 -4.48
N PRO A 115 -5.29 -0.65 -3.86
CA PRO A 115 -3.95 -0.13 -4.11
C PRO A 115 -3.29 -0.68 -5.39
N ALA A 116 -3.96 -1.55 -6.18
CA ALA A 116 -3.35 -2.26 -7.32
C ALA A 116 -2.62 -1.36 -8.34
N HIS A 117 -3.02 -0.10 -8.47
CA HIS A 117 -2.41 0.90 -9.34
C HIS A 117 -2.14 2.23 -8.62
N ALA A 118 -1.99 2.18 -7.30
CA ALA A 118 -1.70 3.36 -6.50
C ALA A 118 -0.22 3.77 -6.60
N GLN A 119 0.04 5.06 -6.42
CA GLN A 119 1.35 5.57 -6.03
C GLN A 119 1.33 5.79 -4.53
N ILE A 120 2.19 5.09 -3.81
CA ILE A 120 2.20 5.08 -2.34
C ILE A 120 3.48 5.76 -1.87
N SER A 121 3.32 6.71 -0.95
CA SER A 121 4.40 7.38 -0.24
C SER A 121 4.27 7.05 1.23
N ALA A 122 5.11 6.15 1.73
CA ALA A 122 5.17 5.78 3.13
C ALA A 122 6.56 6.12 3.71
N GLY A 123 6.59 6.52 4.97
CA GLY A 123 7.80 6.71 5.75
C GLY A 123 8.54 5.41 5.98
N ILE A 124 9.84 5.48 6.23
CA ILE A 124 10.64 4.29 6.52
C ILE A 124 10.45 3.95 8.00
N ASP A 125 9.78 2.83 8.28
CA ASP A 125 9.56 2.28 9.62
C ASP A 125 10.75 1.48 10.15
N HIS A 126 11.46 0.78 9.25
CA HIS A 126 12.50 -0.16 9.65
C HIS A 126 13.73 -0.08 8.79
N VAL A 127 14.90 -0.19 9.42
CA VAL A 127 16.20 -0.14 8.75
C VAL A 127 17.11 -1.19 9.39
N VAL A 128 17.63 -2.12 8.59
CA VAL A 128 18.53 -3.18 9.03
C VAL A 128 19.77 -3.22 8.14
N SER A 129 20.94 -3.30 8.75
CA SER A 129 22.22 -3.46 8.06
C SER A 129 22.61 -4.93 8.00
N SER A 130 23.20 -5.37 6.90
CA SER A 130 23.77 -6.71 6.80
C SER A 130 24.97 -6.94 7.74
N LYS A 131 25.49 -5.88 8.40
CA LYS A 131 26.50 -5.99 9.46
C LYS A 131 25.92 -6.51 10.78
N GLU A 132 24.63 -6.25 11.01
CA GLU A 132 23.91 -6.64 12.23
C GLU A 132 22.59 -7.30 11.81
N PRO A 133 22.67 -8.48 11.17
CA PRO A 133 21.51 -9.08 10.55
C PRO A 133 20.56 -9.68 11.60
N THR A 134 19.26 -9.49 11.37
CA THR A 134 18.20 -10.26 12.04
C THR A 134 17.86 -11.53 11.23
N PRO A 135 17.25 -12.56 11.82
CA PRO A 135 16.81 -13.75 11.08
C PRO A 135 15.92 -13.43 9.86
N ARG A 136 15.04 -12.42 9.98
CA ARG A 136 14.19 -11.94 8.89
C ARG A 136 14.99 -11.26 7.79
N SER A 137 15.97 -10.41 8.14
CA SER A 137 16.84 -9.79 7.16
C SER A 137 17.71 -10.82 6.41
N LEU A 138 18.15 -11.89 7.07
CA LEU A 138 18.86 -13.00 6.41
C LEU A 138 17.93 -13.74 5.44
N ALA A 139 16.70 -14.03 5.85
CA ALA A 139 15.71 -14.67 4.98
C ALA A 139 15.32 -13.80 3.77
N LEU A 140 15.28 -12.47 3.95
CA LEU A 140 15.10 -11.51 2.86
C LEU A 140 16.31 -11.50 1.91
N LEU A 141 17.53 -11.33 2.45
CA LEU A 141 18.75 -11.25 1.65
C LEU A 141 19.09 -12.56 0.92
N ALA A 142 18.68 -13.71 1.45
CA ALA A 142 18.83 -15.00 0.77
C ALA A 142 18.10 -15.04 -0.60
N ARG A 143 17.06 -14.22 -0.80
CA ARG A 143 16.36 -14.08 -2.10
C ARG A 143 17.11 -13.19 -3.09
N TYR A 144 18.01 -12.33 -2.60
CA TYR A 144 18.69 -11.30 -3.37
C TYR A 144 20.21 -11.32 -3.10
N PRO A 145 20.92 -12.38 -3.53
CA PRO A 145 22.33 -12.54 -3.24
C PRO A 145 23.15 -11.38 -3.81
N TRP A 146 24.01 -10.81 -2.97
CA TRP A 146 24.92 -9.74 -3.31
C TRP A 146 26.37 -10.18 -3.19
N HIS A 147 27.18 -9.84 -4.20
CA HIS A 147 28.57 -10.28 -4.33
C HIS A 147 29.56 -9.10 -4.36
N GLY A 148 29.11 -7.89 -4.02
CA GLY A 148 29.97 -6.71 -3.99
C GLY A 148 30.68 -6.52 -2.65
N ASP A 149 31.66 -5.60 -2.64
CA ASP A 149 32.33 -5.18 -1.42
C ASP A 149 31.43 -4.25 -0.59
N GLY A 150 31.42 -4.42 0.74
CA GLY A 150 30.73 -3.54 1.70
C GLY A 150 29.61 -4.22 2.48
N PHE A 151 28.52 -3.49 2.73
CA PHE A 151 27.32 -4.01 3.40
C PHE A 151 26.06 -3.56 2.68
N VAL A 152 24.95 -4.25 2.95
CA VAL A 152 23.63 -3.93 2.39
C VAL A 152 22.77 -3.29 3.47
N MET A 153 22.04 -2.26 3.10
CA MET A 153 20.97 -1.68 3.91
C MET A 153 19.62 -2.15 3.37
N CYS A 154 18.84 -2.80 4.22
CA CYS A 154 17.43 -3.07 3.97
C CYS A 154 16.61 -1.97 4.66
N ARG A 155 15.73 -1.31 3.92
CA ARG A 155 14.78 -0.33 4.44
C ARG A 155 13.38 -0.84 4.17
N GLU A 156 12.48 -0.71 5.13
CA GLU A 156 11.08 -1.11 5.01
C GLU A 156 10.19 0.07 5.41
N ALA A 157 9.19 0.33 4.57
CA ALA A 157 8.10 1.28 4.79
C ALA A 157 6.78 0.51 4.83
N ILE A 158 5.87 0.87 5.74
CA ILE A 158 4.67 0.10 6.05
C ILE A 158 3.46 1.03 6.16
N LEU A 159 2.29 0.57 5.68
CA LEU A 159 1.01 1.14 6.12
C LEU A 159 0.28 0.12 7.00
N GLY A 160 0.21 0.40 8.30
CA GLY A 160 -0.40 -0.48 9.29
C GLY A 160 -1.91 -0.35 9.37
N ALA A 161 -2.55 -1.33 10.05
CA ALA A 161 -3.91 -1.13 10.53
C ALA A 161 -3.95 0.04 11.54
N ASP A 162 -5.08 0.74 11.57
CA ASP A 162 -5.40 1.88 12.43
C ASP A 162 -4.56 3.15 12.17
N GLU A 163 -3.66 3.10 11.19
CA GLU A 163 -2.84 4.24 10.79
C GLU A 163 -3.68 5.30 10.08
N GLN A 164 -3.40 6.57 10.37
CA GLN A 164 -4.02 7.70 9.68
C GLN A 164 -3.30 7.96 8.37
N ILE A 165 -4.03 7.90 7.27
CA ILE A 165 -3.47 8.13 5.94
C ILE A 165 -4.33 9.13 5.16
N THR A 166 -3.72 9.76 4.17
CA THR A 166 -4.39 10.57 3.16
C THR A 166 -4.42 9.83 1.83
N VAL A 167 -5.60 9.81 1.21
CA VAL A 167 -5.83 9.25 -0.11
C VAL A 167 -6.29 10.36 -1.05
N VAL A 168 -5.64 10.46 -2.20
CA VAL A 168 -6.10 11.29 -3.32
C VAL A 168 -6.53 10.39 -4.46
N GLY A 169 -7.75 10.55 -4.92
CA GLY A 169 -8.29 9.77 -6.01
C GLY A 169 -9.68 10.24 -6.41
N ALA A 170 -10.23 9.61 -7.43
CA ALA A 170 -11.64 9.73 -7.76
C ALA A 170 -12.37 8.47 -7.30
N GLY A 171 -13.48 8.66 -6.59
CA GLY A 171 -14.29 7.56 -6.11
C GLY A 171 -15.46 7.25 -7.04
N VAL A 172 -15.88 5.99 -7.03
CA VAL A 172 -17.16 5.53 -7.60
C VAL A 172 -17.97 4.91 -6.47
N ARG A 173 -19.28 5.12 -6.44
CA ARG A 173 -20.13 4.42 -5.47
C ARG A 173 -20.61 3.11 -6.05
N GLU A 174 -20.47 2.06 -5.26
CA GLU A 174 -21.01 0.74 -5.56
C GLU A 174 -22.00 0.34 -4.46
N ALA A 175 -22.91 -0.59 -4.77
CA ALA A 175 -23.75 -1.19 -3.76
C ALA A 175 -22.86 -1.82 -2.67
N ASP A 176 -23.13 -1.50 -1.41
CA ASP A 176 -22.38 -2.06 -0.30
C ASP A 176 -22.88 -3.48 -0.01
N PRO A 177 -22.08 -4.55 -0.28
CA PRO A 177 -22.48 -5.92 0.00
C PRO A 177 -22.61 -6.19 1.51
N ASP A 178 -22.01 -5.34 2.35
CA ASP A 178 -22.01 -5.48 3.80
C ASP A 178 -23.13 -4.67 4.47
N ALA A 179 -23.94 -3.97 3.68
CA ALA A 179 -25.07 -3.19 4.21
C ALA A 179 -26.17 -4.12 4.75
N PRO A 180 -26.78 -3.78 5.91
CA PRO A 180 -27.93 -4.52 6.40
C PRO A 180 -29.08 -4.47 5.38
N PRO A 181 -29.89 -5.54 5.26
CA PRO A 181 -31.04 -5.55 4.37
C PRO A 181 -31.97 -4.39 4.68
N THR A 182 -32.19 -3.48 3.72
CA THR A 182 -33.16 -2.40 3.86
C THR A 182 -34.59 -2.97 3.78
N ALA A 183 -35.48 -2.49 4.65
CA ALA A 183 -36.84 -3.01 4.81
C ALA A 183 -37.80 -2.67 3.65
N GLY A 184 -37.36 -1.93 2.63
CA GLY A 184 -38.21 -1.43 1.55
C GLY A 184 -37.63 -1.61 0.15
N TYR A 185 -38.48 -2.05 -0.78
CA TYR A 185 -38.21 -2.21 -2.23
C TYR A 185 -37.73 -0.92 -2.95
N ARG A 186 -37.78 0.25 -2.29
CA ARG A 186 -37.44 1.57 -2.86
C ARG A 186 -36.25 2.28 -2.21
N ASP A 187 -35.67 1.71 -1.14
CA ASP A 187 -34.41 2.23 -0.64
C ASP A 187 -33.30 1.66 -1.50
N ALA A 188 -32.77 2.48 -2.41
CA ALA A 188 -31.50 2.18 -3.07
C ALA A 188 -30.51 1.81 -1.95
N GLY A 189 -30.07 0.55 -1.94
CA GLY A 189 -29.24 0.00 -0.86
C GLY A 189 -28.08 0.93 -0.53
N GLN A 190 -27.63 0.90 0.72
CA GLN A 190 -26.51 1.72 1.15
C GLN A 190 -25.33 1.50 0.20
N THR A 191 -24.79 2.60 -0.32
CA THR A 191 -23.64 2.54 -1.24
C THR A 191 -22.37 2.85 -0.49
N ARG A 192 -21.27 2.20 -0.89
CA ARG A 192 -19.93 2.49 -0.39
C ARG A 192 -19.09 3.15 -1.46
N LEU A 193 -18.19 4.02 -1.02
CA LEU A 193 -17.21 4.66 -1.90
C LEU A 193 -16.08 3.67 -2.20
N ARG A 194 -15.72 3.49 -3.47
CA ARG A 194 -14.54 2.74 -3.88
C ARG A 194 -13.54 3.67 -4.57
N LEU A 195 -12.31 3.72 -4.06
CA LEU A 195 -11.20 4.49 -4.58
C LEU A 195 -10.23 3.55 -5.30
N THR A 196 -10.03 3.78 -6.60
CA THR A 196 -9.16 2.95 -7.45
C THR A 196 -8.28 3.84 -8.33
N GLY A 197 -7.08 3.35 -8.68
CA GLY A 197 -6.19 4.07 -9.60
C GLY A 197 -6.62 3.92 -11.05
N ALA A 198 -6.82 5.03 -11.75
CA ALA A 198 -7.10 5.07 -13.19
C ALA A 198 -6.12 5.99 -13.92
N ALA A 199 -5.98 5.83 -15.24
CA ALA A 199 -5.10 6.68 -16.06
C ALA A 199 -5.48 8.18 -15.98
N LYS A 200 -6.78 8.48 -15.89
CA LYS A 200 -7.30 9.85 -15.76
C LYS A 200 -7.11 10.41 -14.35
N PHE A 201 -7.34 9.58 -13.33
CA PHE A 201 -7.27 9.94 -11.92
C PHE A 201 -6.37 8.95 -11.19
N PRO A 202 -5.07 9.25 -11.04
CA PRO A 202 -4.18 8.37 -10.30
C PRO A 202 -4.63 8.31 -8.85
N LEU A 203 -4.51 7.12 -8.24
CA LEU A 203 -4.70 6.95 -6.81
C LEU A 203 -3.37 7.19 -6.11
N LEU A 204 -3.33 8.17 -5.21
CA LEU A 204 -2.17 8.47 -4.39
C LEU A 204 -2.49 8.17 -2.94
N ILE A 205 -1.56 7.56 -2.22
CA ILE A 205 -1.70 7.21 -0.81
C ILE A 205 -0.48 7.72 -0.05
N SER A 206 -0.70 8.38 1.09
CA SER A 206 0.37 8.94 1.93
C SER A 206 0.08 8.74 3.41
N ASP A 207 1.05 8.29 4.19
CA ASP A 207 0.99 8.24 5.67
C ASP A 207 1.27 9.61 6.32
N ASP A 208 1.94 10.50 5.59
CA ASP A 208 2.22 11.84 6.08
C ASP A 208 0.99 12.75 5.96
N VAL A 209 0.13 12.68 6.98
CA VAL A 209 -1.05 13.56 7.11
C VAL A 209 -0.68 15.02 7.43
N ARG A 210 0.60 15.31 7.75
CA ARG A 210 1.06 16.63 8.25
C ARG A 210 1.90 17.42 7.27
N SER A 211 2.60 16.79 6.32
CA SER A 211 3.39 17.52 5.28
C SER A 211 2.54 18.08 4.13
N LEU A 212 1.25 18.23 4.39
CA LEU A 212 0.20 18.69 3.48
C LEU A 212 -0.09 20.17 3.72
#